data_AF-A0A2N1MD80-F1
#
_entry.id   AF-A0A2N1MD80-F1
#
_cell.length_a   1.000
_cell.length_b   1.000
_cell.length_c   1.000
_cell.angle_alpha   90.00
_cell.angle_beta   90.00
_cell.angle_gamma   90.00
#
_symmetry.space_group_name_H-M   'P 1'
#
loop_
_entity.id
_entity.type
_entity.pdbx_description
1 polymer ?
#
loop_
_entity_poly.entity_id
_entity_poly.type
_entity_poly.pdbx_seq_one_letter_code
_entity_poly.pdbx_strand_id
1 'polypeptide(L)'
;MNLLIGLLNNAIEEDNNRVSYLIQKAEILAEIELFYLLPHQRRWQTWFPEVIHYYADVDKTRTEIERLIEKGEWDTKEQEFTEMRKNLLDILKIKHDPIDNKVILKKLDKLEELEKTYDKTLEKLEKLEESDKEKLEKLEKLEKLLEEIRAK
;
A
#
# COMPACT_ATOMS: atom_id res chain seq x y z
N MET A 1 1.99 36.10 34.49
CA MET A 1 2.87 34.93 34.75
C MET A 1 2.10 33.61 34.68
N ASN A 2 0.88 33.51 35.25
CA ASN A 2 0.10 32.25 35.26
C ASN A 2 -0.38 31.77 33.88
N LEU A 3 -0.64 32.68 32.95
CA LEU A 3 -1.05 32.35 31.57
C LEU A 3 0.08 31.70 30.77
N LEU A 4 1.31 32.19 30.92
CA LEU A 4 2.50 31.62 30.30
C LEU A 4 2.79 30.22 30.87
N ILE A 5 2.64 30.05 32.19
CA ILE A 5 2.80 28.75 32.86
C ILE A 5 1.74 27.76 32.35
N GLY A 6 0.48 28.19 32.19
CA GLY A 6 -0.59 27.34 31.65
C GLY A 6 -0.35 26.92 30.20
N LEU A 7 0.08 27.84 29.34
CA LEU A 7 0.41 27.54 27.94
C LEU A 7 1.61 26.60 27.83
N LEU A 8 2.65 26.81 28.65
CA LEU A 8 3.83 25.95 28.68
C LEU A 8 3.47 24.54 29.16
N ASN A 9 2.61 24.42 30.17
CA ASN A 9 2.22 23.11 30.70
C ASN A 9 1.43 22.30 29.65
N ASN A 10 0.53 22.95 28.90
CA ASN A 10 -0.19 22.29 27.81
C ASN A 10 0.75 21.83 26.68
N ALA A 11 1.72 22.67 26.29
CA ALA A 11 2.70 22.30 25.27
C ALA A 11 3.60 21.13 25.72
N ILE A 12 4.03 21.13 26.99
CA ILE A 12 4.80 20.02 27.56
C ILE A 12 3.96 18.74 27.58
N GLU A 13 2.68 18.81 27.93
CA GLU A 13 1.80 17.64 27.98
C GLU A 13 1.56 17.04 26.58
N GLU A 14 1.44 17.89 25.55
CA GLU A 14 1.33 17.47 24.15
C GLU A 14 2.62 16.81 23.63
N ASP A 15 3.79 17.33 24.02
CA ASP A 15 5.10 16.86 23.57
C ASP A 15 5.74 15.79 24.47
N ASN A 16 5.17 15.47 25.65
CA ASN A 16 5.66 14.44 26.57
C ASN A 16 5.34 13.02 26.07
N ASN A 17 5.84 12.72 24.88
CA ASN A 17 5.69 11.44 24.23
C ASN A 17 6.97 10.61 24.40
N ARG A 18 6.84 9.50 25.13
CA ARG A 18 7.92 8.53 25.33
C ARG A 18 8.48 8.00 24.01
N VAL A 19 7.65 7.85 22.98
CA VAL A 19 8.09 7.39 21.65
C VAL A 19 9.02 8.42 21.01
N SER A 20 8.62 9.70 20.99
CA SER A 20 9.44 10.79 20.46
C SER A 20 10.77 10.91 21.19
N TYR A 21 10.79 10.76 22.52
CA TYR A 21 12.01 10.74 23.31
C TYR A 21 12.96 9.61 22.91
N LEU A 22 12.43 8.40 22.70
CA LEU A 22 13.24 7.24 22.30
C LEU A 22 13.79 7.40 20.88
N ILE A 23 13.02 7.97 19.95
CA ILE A 23 13.48 8.28 18.59
C ILE A 23 14.64 9.27 18.64
N GLN A 24 14.47 10.41 19.31
CA GLN A 24 15.54 11.40 19.45
C GLN A 24 16.79 10.82 20.12
N LYS A 25 16.61 9.96 21.13
CA LYS A 25 17.73 9.28 21.78
C LYS A 25 18.47 8.35 20.82
N ALA A 26 17.76 7.65 19.93
CA ALA A 26 18.36 6.79 18.91
C ALA A 26 19.10 7.63 17.84
N GLU A 27 18.52 8.74 17.39
CA GLU A 27 19.16 9.68 16.46
C GLU A 27 20.48 10.23 17.02
N ILE A 28 20.46 10.70 18.27
CA ILE A 28 21.66 11.21 18.95
C ILE A 28 22.73 10.11 19.07
N LEU A 29 22.34 8.87 19.38
CA LEU A 29 23.28 7.75 19.45
C LEU A 29 23.90 7.44 18.08
N ALA A 30 23.11 7.48 17.01
CA ALA A 30 23.60 7.28 15.64
C ALA A 30 24.57 8.40 15.21
N GLU A 31 24.30 9.65 15.58
CA GLU A 31 25.21 10.77 15.35
C GLU A 31 26.53 10.62 16.12
N ILE A 32 26.46 10.22 17.40
CA ILE A 32 27.64 9.92 18.21
C ILE A 32 28.47 8.82 17.55
N GLU A 33 27.83 7.74 17.11
CA GLU A 33 28.51 6.63 16.45
C GLU A 33 29.19 7.04 15.13
N LEU A 34 28.49 7.84 14.32
CA LEU A 34 28.96 8.23 13.01
C LEU A 34 30.10 9.26 13.07
N PHE A 35 30.01 10.25 13.96
CA PHE A 35 30.91 11.42 13.96
C PHE A 35 31.94 11.42 15.09
N TYR A 36 31.67 10.77 16.22
CA TYR A 36 32.48 10.94 17.43
C TYR A 36 33.23 9.66 17.87
N LEU A 37 32.95 8.50 17.28
CA LEU A 37 33.63 7.25 17.63
C LEU A 37 34.69 6.82 16.62
N LEU A 38 35.86 6.41 17.13
CA LEU A 38 36.92 5.80 16.33
C LEU A 38 36.53 4.37 15.89
N PRO A 39 37.08 3.85 14.78
CA PRO A 39 36.71 2.54 14.25
C PRO A 39 36.83 1.38 15.25
N HIS A 40 37.74 1.44 16.21
CA HIS A 40 37.92 0.40 17.22
C HIS A 40 36.88 0.50 18.36
N GLN A 41 36.38 1.69 18.68
CA GLN A 41 35.35 1.90 19.71
C GLN A 41 33.99 1.38 19.24
N ARG A 42 33.67 1.54 17.95
CA ARG A 42 32.46 0.97 17.33
C ARG A 42 32.41 -0.55 17.36
N ARG A 43 33.56 -1.21 17.52
CA ARG A 43 33.67 -2.67 17.63
C ARG A 43 33.65 -3.17 19.08
N TRP A 44 33.48 -2.29 20.07
CA TRP A 44 33.36 -2.70 21.45
C TRP A 44 31.99 -3.29 21.71
N GLN A 45 31.92 -4.63 21.74
CA GLN A 45 30.66 -5.35 21.96
C GLN A 45 29.99 -5.01 23.29
N THR A 46 30.74 -4.57 24.30
CA THR A 46 30.18 -4.10 25.57
C THR A 46 29.33 -2.84 25.40
N TRP A 47 29.65 -1.98 24.44
CA TRP A 47 28.95 -0.71 24.17
C TRP A 47 27.96 -0.84 23.01
N PHE A 48 28.32 -1.61 21.99
CA PHE A 48 27.52 -1.89 20.80
C PHE A 48 27.38 -3.41 20.62
N PRO A 49 26.44 -4.05 21.33
CA PRO A 49 26.22 -5.48 21.19
C PRO A 49 25.64 -5.79 19.81
N GLU A 50 26.03 -6.94 19.25
CA GLU A 50 25.51 -7.42 17.96
C GLU A 50 24.02 -7.81 18.05
N VAL A 51 23.59 -8.27 19.23
CA VAL A 51 22.20 -8.69 19.50
C VAL A 51 21.72 -8.07 20.80
N ILE A 52 20.51 -7.48 20.78
CA ILE A 52 19.85 -6.91 21.95
C ILE A 52 18.65 -7.79 22.31
N HIS A 53 18.65 -8.35 23.52
CA HIS A 53 17.49 -9.07 24.05
C HIS A 53 16.53 -8.09 24.69
N TYR A 54 15.29 -8.05 24.20
CA TYR A 54 14.22 -7.23 24.77
C TYR A 54 13.05 -8.10 25.22
N TYR A 55 12.50 -7.79 26.40
CA TYR A 55 11.28 -8.43 26.89
C TYR A 55 10.07 -7.65 26.40
N ALA A 56 9.24 -8.29 25.60
CA ALA A 56 7.96 -7.76 25.15
C ALA A 56 6.82 -8.60 25.74
N ASP A 57 5.74 -7.91 26.12
CA ASP A 57 4.51 -8.55 26.58
C ASP A 57 3.78 -9.18 25.39
N VAL A 58 3.45 -10.46 25.49
CA VAL A 58 2.88 -11.25 24.38
C VAL A 58 1.57 -10.65 23.86
N ASP A 59 0.70 -10.17 24.74
CA ASP A 59 -0.62 -9.66 24.36
C ASP A 59 -0.51 -8.27 23.73
N LYS A 60 0.36 -7.41 24.27
CA LYS A 60 0.66 -6.11 23.65
C LYS A 60 1.29 -6.27 22.28
N THR A 61 2.23 -7.20 22.15
CA THR A 61 2.88 -7.49 20.87
C THR A 61 1.89 -8.02 19.84
N ARG A 62 0.99 -8.93 20.23
CA ARG A 62 -0.07 -9.43 19.33
C ARG A 62 -0.94 -8.28 18.81
N THR A 63 -1.43 -7.43 19.72
CA THR A 63 -2.29 -6.29 19.39
C THR A 63 -1.62 -5.32 18.41
N GLU A 64 -0.34 -5.02 18.62
CA GLU A 64 0.39 -4.10 17.74
C GLU A 64 0.66 -4.72 16.36
N ILE A 65 0.97 -6.01 16.28
CA ILE A 65 1.17 -6.69 15.00
C ILE A 65 -0.14 -6.75 14.20
N GLU A 66 -1.26 -7.05 14.84
CA GLU A 66 -2.58 -7.01 14.20
C GLU A 66 -2.87 -5.60 13.65
N ARG A 67 -2.60 -4.54 14.44
CA ARG A 67 -2.71 -3.15 14.00
C ARG A 67 -1.85 -2.84 12.77
N LEU A 68 -0.60 -3.33 12.74
CA LEU A 68 0.32 -3.13 11.63
C LEU A 68 -0.14 -3.87 10.36
N ILE A 69 -0.73 -5.06 10.51
CA ILE A 69 -1.33 -5.82 9.41
C ILE A 69 -2.53 -5.07 8.84
N GLU A 70 -3.44 -4.57 9.70
CA GLU A 70 -4.62 -3.80 9.28
C GLU A 70 -4.24 -2.53 8.51
N LYS A 71 -3.16 -1.86 8.93
CA LYS A 71 -2.62 -0.67 8.25
C LYS A 71 -1.82 -0.98 6.99
N GLY A 72 -1.48 -2.24 6.74
CA GLY A 72 -0.65 -2.66 5.61
C GLY A 72 0.85 -2.32 5.77
N GLU A 73 1.28 -1.95 6.98
CA GLU A 73 2.68 -1.60 7.28
C GLU A 73 3.54 -2.84 7.60
N TRP A 74 2.90 -3.97 7.95
CA TRP A 74 3.59 -5.21 8.31
C TRP A 74 4.37 -5.86 7.16
N ASP A 75 3.83 -5.80 5.94
CA ASP A 75 4.39 -6.47 4.75
C ASP A 75 5.30 -5.54 3.92
N THR A 76 5.84 -4.48 4.54
CA THR A 76 6.72 -3.51 3.85
C THR A 76 8.00 -4.18 3.33
N LYS A 77 8.43 -3.76 2.12
CA LYS A 77 9.33 -4.39 1.14
C LYS A 77 10.75 -4.80 1.58
N GLU A 78 11.13 -4.63 2.84
CA GLU A 78 12.43 -5.09 3.31
C GLU A 78 12.38 -6.60 3.56
N GLN A 79 12.75 -7.37 2.53
CA GLN A 79 12.81 -8.83 2.56
C GLN A 79 13.74 -9.40 3.65
N GLU A 80 14.60 -8.58 4.26
CA GLU A 80 15.72 -8.97 5.13
C GLU A 80 15.32 -9.71 6.42
N PHE A 81 14.04 -9.75 6.79
CA PHE A 81 13.59 -10.46 8.00
C PHE A 81 12.36 -11.34 7.79
N THR A 82 12.10 -11.80 6.55
CA THR A 82 10.89 -12.58 6.22
C THR A 82 10.76 -13.84 7.08
N GLU A 83 11.87 -14.55 7.32
CA GLU A 83 11.88 -15.77 8.13
C GLU A 83 11.64 -15.49 9.63
N MET A 84 12.26 -14.45 10.18
CA MET A 84 12.01 -14.02 11.56
C MET A 84 10.56 -13.56 11.78
N ARG A 85 9.99 -12.82 10.81
CA ARG A 85 8.57 -12.40 10.88
C ARG A 85 7.62 -13.59 10.88
N LYS A 86 7.87 -14.60 10.04
CA LYS A 86 7.09 -15.85 10.03
C LYS A 86 7.19 -16.60 11.35
N ASN A 87 8.41 -16.74 11.88
CA ASN A 87 8.62 -17.39 13.18
C ASN A 87 7.91 -16.63 14.31
N LEU A 88 7.91 -15.29 14.28
CA LEU A 88 7.21 -14.47 15.25
C LEU A 88 5.68 -14.66 15.17
N LEU A 89 5.11 -14.67 13.96
CA LEU A 89 3.68 -14.94 13.76
C LEU A 89 3.27 -16.33 14.27
N ASP A 90 4.11 -17.34 14.04
CA ASP A 90 3.89 -18.70 14.53
C ASP A 90 3.92 -18.77 16.07
N ILE A 91 4.93 -18.15 16.70
CA ILE A 91 5.05 -18.04 18.17
C ILE A 91 3.83 -17.34 18.77
N LEU A 92 3.37 -16.25 18.15
CA LEU A 92 2.22 -15.46 18.62
C LEU A 92 0.88 -16.07 18.23
N LYS A 93 0.89 -17.14 17.41
CA LYS A 93 -0.28 -17.84 16.85
C LYS A 93 -1.20 -16.93 16.03
N ILE A 94 -0.61 -15.96 15.34
CA ILE A 94 -1.32 -15.03 14.45
C ILE A 94 -1.41 -15.67 13.06
N LYS A 95 -2.63 -15.84 12.56
CA LYS A 95 -2.86 -16.28 11.18
C LYS A 95 -2.79 -15.07 10.26
N HIS A 96 -1.61 -14.78 9.74
CA HIS A 96 -1.40 -13.81 8.67
C HIS A 96 -0.79 -14.53 7.47
N ASP A 97 -1.57 -14.71 6.42
CA ASP A 97 -1.02 -15.03 5.11
C ASP A 97 -0.68 -13.67 4.50
N PRO A 98 0.60 -13.32 4.30
CA PRO A 98 0.95 -12.06 3.65
C PRO A 98 0.16 -12.06 2.36
N ILE A 99 -0.77 -11.12 2.23
CA ILE A 99 -1.58 -10.98 1.02
C ILE A 99 -0.58 -11.04 -0.11
N ASP A 100 -0.63 -12.15 -0.88
CA ASP A 100 0.34 -12.40 -1.92
C ASP A 100 0.08 -11.29 -2.94
N ASN A 101 0.79 -10.18 -2.80
CA ASN A 101 0.65 -9.03 -3.68
C ASN A 101 0.86 -9.49 -5.12
N LYS A 102 1.54 -10.62 -5.32
CA LYS A 102 1.63 -11.37 -6.58
C LYS A 102 0.28 -11.87 -7.11
N VAL A 103 -0.62 -12.36 -6.26
CA VAL A 103 -1.99 -12.77 -6.63
C VAL A 103 -2.84 -11.55 -6.98
N ILE A 104 -2.72 -10.45 -6.22
CA ILE A 104 -3.42 -9.20 -6.54
C ILE A 104 -2.89 -8.61 -7.86
N LEU A 105 -1.57 -8.53 -8.04
CA LEU A 105 -0.95 -8.08 -9.29
C LEU A 105 -1.39 -8.93 -10.49
N LYS A 106 -1.36 -10.25 -10.37
CA LYS A 106 -1.86 -11.16 -11.42
C LYS A 106 -3.34 -10.98 -11.73
N LYS A 107 -4.16 -10.59 -10.75
CA LYS A 107 -5.58 -10.26 -10.99
C LYS A 107 -5.72 -8.90 -11.66
N LEU A 108 -4.85 -7.95 -11.33
CA LEU A 108 -4.81 -6.61 -11.92
C LEU A 108 -4.39 -6.66 -13.40
N ASP A 109 -3.34 -7.41 -13.73
CA ASP A 109 -2.89 -7.60 -15.12
C ASP A 109 -4.01 -8.20 -15.99
N LYS A 110 -4.74 -9.19 -15.46
CA LYS A 110 -5.89 -9.81 -16.14
C LYS A 110 -7.06 -8.83 -16.33
N LEU A 111 -7.28 -7.92 -15.38
CA LEU A 111 -8.31 -6.89 -15.50
C LEU A 111 -7.94 -5.88 -16.58
N GLU A 112 -6.67 -5.47 -16.66
CA GLU A 112 -6.19 -4.55 -17.71
C GLU A 112 -6.28 -5.17 -19.11
N GLU A 113 -5.95 -6.46 -19.25
CA GLU A 113 -6.16 -7.19 -20.51
C GLU A 113 -7.64 -7.25 -20.90
N LEU A 114 -8.53 -7.48 -19.93
CA LEU A 114 -9.97 -7.55 -20.15
C LEU A 114 -10.53 -6.19 -20.60
N GLU A 115 -10.10 -5.09 -19.98
CA GLU A 115 -10.49 -3.72 -20.34
C GLU A 115 -10.12 -3.41 -21.81
N LYS A 116 -8.89 -3.74 -22.22
CA LYS A 116 -8.45 -3.61 -23.63
C LYS A 116 -9.28 -4.45 -24.60
N THR A 117 -9.79 -5.62 -24.16
CA THR A 117 -10.70 -6.41 -25.00
C THR A 117 -12.07 -5.78 -25.12
N TYR A 118 -12.60 -5.22 -24.03
CA TYR A 118 -13.88 -4.51 -24.04
C TYR A 118 -13.85 -3.30 -24.97
N ASP A 119 -12.81 -2.47 -24.92
CA ASP A 119 -12.66 -1.30 -25.81
C ASP A 119 -12.69 -1.71 -27.30
N LYS A 120 -11.94 -2.76 -27.65
CA LYS A 120 -11.92 -3.31 -29.01
C LYS A 120 -13.28 -3.87 -29.45
N THR A 121 -14.05 -4.44 -28.53
CA THR A 121 -15.41 -4.89 -28.85
C THR A 121 -16.38 -3.74 -29.02
N LEU A 122 -16.21 -2.66 -28.24
CA LEU A 122 -17.02 -1.45 -28.35
C LEU A 122 -16.83 -0.78 -29.72
N GLU A 123 -15.58 -0.57 -30.14
CA GLU A 123 -15.27 0.01 -31.46
C GLU A 123 -15.84 -0.81 -32.63
N LYS A 124 -15.87 -2.15 -32.48
CA LYS A 124 -16.46 -3.03 -33.50
C LYS A 124 -17.97 -2.90 -33.56
N LEU A 125 -18.64 -2.74 -32.41
CA LEU A 125 -20.08 -2.54 -32.33
C LEU A 125 -20.49 -1.19 -32.93
N GLU A 126 -19.75 -0.12 -32.64
CA GLU A 126 -20.01 1.22 -33.22
C GLU A 126 -19.93 1.19 -34.76
N LYS A 127 -18.89 0.54 -35.31
CA LYS A 127 -18.75 0.38 -36.78
C LYS A 127 -19.87 -0.44 -37.40
N LEU A 128 -20.38 -1.42 -36.67
CA LEU A 128 -21.51 -2.25 -37.14
C LEU A 128 -22.80 -1.42 -37.16
N GLU A 129 -23.05 -0.65 -36.10
CA GLU A 129 -24.23 0.21 -35.96
C GLU A 129 -24.26 1.30 -37.06
N GLU A 130 -23.11 1.87 -37.39
CA GLU A 130 -22.98 2.84 -38.48
C GLU A 130 -23.22 2.21 -39.86
N SER A 131 -22.71 1.00 -40.09
CA SER A 131 -23.00 0.23 -41.31
C SER A 131 -24.48 -0.11 -41.46
N ASP A 132 -25.15 -0.48 -40.37
CA ASP A 132 -26.56 -0.85 -40.41
C ASP A 132 -27.47 0.38 -40.60
N LYS A 133 -27.09 1.55 -40.05
CA LYS A 133 -27.73 2.84 -40.38
C LYS A 133 -27.63 3.16 -41.88
N GLU A 134 -26.45 2.98 -42.46
CA GLU A 134 -26.24 3.26 -43.88
C GLU A 134 -27.06 2.33 -44.80
N LYS A 135 -27.20 1.05 -44.41
CA LYS A 135 -28.08 0.11 -45.11
C LYS A 135 -29.55 0.49 -44.99
N LEU A 136 -30.00 0.94 -43.81
CA LEU A 136 -31.38 1.36 -43.57
C LEU A 136 -31.77 2.55 -44.47
N GLU A 137 -30.90 3.57 -44.55
CA GLU A 137 -31.11 4.71 -45.45
C GLU A 137 -31.21 4.30 -46.94
N LYS A 138 -30.40 3.33 -47.36
CA LYS A 138 -30.46 2.79 -48.73
C LYS A 138 -31.77 2.05 -48.98
N LEU A 139 -32.29 1.33 -47.98
CA LEU A 139 -33.56 0.62 -48.06
C LEU A 139 -34.75 1.60 -48.19
N GLU A 140 -34.78 2.65 -47.36
CA GLU A 140 -35.83 3.68 -47.41
C GLU A 140 -35.85 4.42 -48.77
N LYS A 141 -34.67 4.68 -49.36
CA LYS A 141 -34.56 5.28 -50.69
C LYS A 141 -35.14 4.36 -51.78
N LEU A 142 -34.91 3.04 -51.68
CA LEU A 142 -35.46 2.06 -52.60
C LEU A 142 -36.99 1.92 -52.47
N GLU A 143 -37.54 1.96 -51.25
CA GLU A 143 -38.99 1.94 -51.02
C GLU A 143 -39.68 3.14 -51.68
N LYS A 144 -39.15 4.35 -51.49
CA LYS A 144 -39.70 5.56 -52.13
C LYS A 144 -39.73 5.45 -53.67
N LEU A 145 -38.66 4.93 -54.28
CA LEU A 145 -38.60 4.73 -55.73
C LEU A 145 -39.63 3.69 -56.22
N LEU A 146 -39.85 2.61 -55.46
CA LEU A 146 -40.88 1.61 -55.79
C LEU A 146 -42.30 2.19 -55.71
N GLU A 147 -42.55 3.07 -54.75
CA GLU A 147 -43.83 3.74 -54.58
C GLU A 147 -44.12 4.73 -55.73
N GLU A 148 -43.10 5.48 -56.17
CA GLU A 148 -43.19 6.35 -57.35
C GLU A 148 -43.43 5.58 -58.65
N ILE A 149 -42.83 4.40 -58.81
CA ILE A 149 -43.05 3.53 -59.98
C ILE A 149 -44.47 2.96 -59.97
N ARG A 150 -45.01 2.58 -58.80
CA ARG A 150 -46.38 2.03 -58.68
C ARG A 150 -47.49 3.09 -58.86
N ALA A 151 -47.18 4.37 -58.68
CA ALA A 151 -48.12 5.47 -58.84
C ALA A 151 -48.25 5.99 -60.29
N LYS A 152 -47.42 5.49 -61.22
CA LYS A 152 -47.50 5.72 -62.67
C LYS A 152 -48.20 4.56 -63.38
#